data_AF-A0A7G7SXQ6-F1
#
_entry.id   AF-A0A7G7SXQ6-F1
#
_cell.length_a   1.000
_cell.length_b   1.000
_cell.length_c   1.000
_cell.angle_alpha   90.00
_cell.angle_beta   90.00
_cell.angle_gamma   90.00
#
_symmetry.space_group_name_H-M   'P 1'
#
loop_
_entity.id
_entity.type
_entity.pdbx_description
1 polymer ?
#
loop_
_entity_poly.entity_id
_entity_poly.type
_entity_poly.pdbx_seq_one_letter_code
_entity_poly.pdbx_strand_id
1 'polypeptide(L)'
;MLVAIDVLHDPRACVVLDRERELDFWKAHFAQAPFHQPGHAFTDYEPALKLAYDAYLKYHGQRFEDVAPQLRDVFLRDHPRSRLDWLQVRSVVQAAWLRLQPQDQD
;
A
#
# COMPACT_ATOMS: atom_id res chain seq x y z
N MET A 1 21.10 25.82 -25.79
CA MET A 1 21.63 25.28 -24.52
C MET A 1 20.66 25.71 -23.43
N LEU A 2 19.71 24.85 -23.04
CA LEU A 2 18.81 25.12 -21.92
C LEU A 2 18.44 23.80 -21.22
N VAL A 3 19.00 23.67 -20.03
CA VAL A 3 18.63 22.87 -18.85
C VAL A 3 17.69 21.69 -19.11
N ALA A 4 18.29 20.50 -19.23
CA ALA A 4 17.61 19.27 -18.84
C ALA A 4 17.22 19.44 -17.37
N ILE A 5 15.92 19.54 -17.09
CA ILE A 5 15.40 19.33 -15.74
C ILE A 5 15.52 17.82 -15.54
N ASP A 6 16.72 17.38 -15.21
CA ASP A 6 16.91 16.10 -14.55
C ASP A 6 16.22 16.28 -13.20
N VAL A 7 14.93 15.94 -13.16
CA VAL A 7 14.28 15.57 -11.90
C VAL A 7 15.07 14.34 -11.47
N LEU A 8 16.17 14.60 -10.75
CA LEU A 8 16.76 13.63 -9.85
C LEU A 8 15.58 13.12 -9.03
N HIS A 9 15.14 11.91 -9.35
CA HIS A 9 14.36 11.11 -8.44
C HIS A 9 15.25 10.90 -7.22
N ASP A 10 15.24 11.86 -6.29
CA ASP A 10 16.02 11.83 -5.07
C ASP A 10 15.65 10.54 -4.33
N PRO A 11 16.53 9.52 -4.24
CA PRO A 11 16.25 8.28 -3.53
C PRO A 11 16.23 8.48 -2.00
N ARG A 12 16.27 9.75 -1.57
CA ARG A 12 16.28 10.23 -0.18
C ARG A 12 15.12 11.18 0.12
N ALA A 13 14.22 11.41 -0.83
CA ALA A 13 12.95 12.05 -0.51
C ALA A 13 12.20 11.09 0.42
N CYS A 14 12.33 11.31 1.73
CA CYS A 14 11.57 10.60 2.74
C CYS A 14 10.11 10.73 2.35
N VAL A 15 9.48 9.63 1.90
CA VAL A 15 8.06 9.68 1.56
C VAL A 15 7.33 9.94 2.87
N VAL A 16 6.81 11.15 3.01
CA VAL A 16 5.92 11.49 4.12
C VAL A 16 4.54 11.02 3.70
N LEU A 17 4.09 9.91 4.32
CA LEU A 17 2.78 9.34 4.08
C LEU A 17 1.87 9.70 5.25
N ASP A 18 0.85 10.52 5.00
CA ASP A 18 -0.22 10.80 5.95
C ASP A 18 -1.15 9.59 6.08
N ARG A 19 -0.80 8.68 6.99
CA ARG A 19 -1.49 7.39 7.20
C ARG A 19 -2.97 7.59 7.49
N GLU A 20 -3.31 8.58 8.30
CA GLU A 20 -4.69 8.87 8.69
C GLU A 20 -5.54 9.34 7.51
N ARG A 21 -4.98 10.22 6.67
CA ARG A 21 -5.67 10.72 5.48
C ARG A 21 -5.92 9.62 4.46
N GLU A 22 -4.94 8.74 4.26
CA GLU A 22 -5.09 7.60 3.36
C GLU A 22 -6.10 6.58 3.92
N LEU A 23 -6.09 6.31 5.22
CA LEU A 23 -7.10 5.46 5.86
C LEU A 23 -8.51 6.02 5.71
N ASP A 24 -8.70 7.33 5.87
CA ASP A 24 -10.02 7.97 5.70
C ASP A 24 -10.49 7.89 4.22
N PHE A 25 -9.57 8.10 3.28
CA PHE A 25 -9.85 7.89 1.86
C PHE A 25 -10.31 6.45 1.59
N TRP A 26 -9.57 5.44 2.06
CA TRP A 26 -9.99 4.06 1.88
C TRP A 26 -11.29 3.76 2.63
N LYS A 27 -11.55 4.36 3.78
CA LYS A 27 -12.83 4.19 4.48
C LYS A 27 -14.03 4.71 3.68
N ALA A 28 -13.85 5.77 2.89
CA ALA A 28 -14.88 6.28 1.98
C ALA A 28 -14.97 5.47 0.67
N HIS A 29 -13.85 4.94 0.17
CA HIS A 29 -13.75 4.35 -1.17
C HIS A 29 -13.61 2.81 -1.20
N PHE A 30 -13.43 2.12 -0.07
CA PHE A 30 -13.16 0.68 -0.04
C PHE A 30 -14.25 -0.13 -0.72
N ALA A 31 -15.51 0.31 -0.69
CA ALA A 31 -16.62 -0.41 -1.33
C ALA A 31 -16.50 -0.47 -2.87
N GLN A 32 -15.76 0.48 -3.48
CA GLN A 32 -15.51 0.54 -4.92
C GLN A 32 -14.12 -0.01 -5.29
N ALA A 33 -13.34 -0.42 -4.29
CA ALA A 33 -11.99 -0.88 -4.51
C ALA A 33 -11.98 -2.27 -5.17
N PRO A 34 -10.99 -2.58 -6.02
CA PRO A 34 -10.90 -3.87 -6.71
C PRO A 34 -10.67 -5.05 -5.75
N PHE A 35 -10.21 -4.79 -4.52
CA PHE A 35 -10.02 -5.78 -3.48
C PHE A 35 -11.27 -6.00 -2.61
N HIS A 36 -12.33 -5.19 -2.80
CA HIS A 36 -13.53 -5.28 -1.97
C HIS A 36 -14.26 -6.59 -2.19
N GLN A 37 -14.59 -7.26 -1.09
CA GLN A 37 -15.43 -8.44 -1.08
C GLN A 37 -16.67 -8.23 -0.22
N PRO A 38 -17.84 -8.71 -0.69
CA PRO A 38 -19.07 -8.61 0.08
C PRO A 38 -18.95 -9.39 1.39
N GLY A 39 -19.42 -8.80 2.48
CA GLY A 39 -19.38 -9.41 3.82
C GLY A 39 -18.20 -8.98 4.71
N HIS A 40 -17.25 -8.19 4.19
CA HIS A 40 -16.16 -7.62 4.98
C HIS A 40 -16.37 -6.13 5.26
N ALA A 41 -16.13 -5.71 6.50
CA ALA A 41 -16.20 -4.31 6.90
C ALA A 41 -14.83 -3.63 6.72
N PHE A 42 -14.82 -2.29 6.70
CA PHE A 42 -13.58 -1.52 6.63
C PHE A 42 -12.55 -1.93 7.70
N THR A 43 -13.01 -2.23 8.91
CA THR A 43 -12.19 -2.68 10.04
C THR A 43 -11.41 -3.97 9.77
N ASP A 44 -11.92 -4.84 8.88
CA ASP A 44 -11.20 -6.05 8.47
C ASP A 44 -10.00 -5.71 7.56
N TYR A 45 -10.12 -4.64 6.76
CA TYR A 45 -9.09 -4.19 5.83
C TYR A 45 -8.05 -3.24 6.47
N GLU A 46 -8.40 -2.58 7.56
CA GLU A 46 -7.51 -1.68 8.31
C GLU A 46 -6.11 -2.26 8.62
N PRO A 47 -5.96 -3.49 9.13
CA PRO A 47 -4.63 -4.08 9.36
C PRO A 47 -3.84 -4.29 8.05
N ALA A 48 -4.51 -4.65 6.95
CA ALA A 48 -3.87 -4.81 5.65
C ALA A 48 -3.40 -3.47 5.08
N LEU A 49 -4.18 -2.40 5.22
CA LEU A 49 -3.81 -1.05 4.81
C LEU A 49 -2.63 -0.52 5.64
N LYS A 50 -2.67 -0.70 6.96
CA LYS A 50 -1.55 -0.34 7.85
C LYS A 50 -0.27 -1.06 7.48
N LEU A 51 -0.33 -2.37 7.20
CA LEU A 51 0.79 -3.14 6.69
C LEU A 51 1.31 -2.56 5.37
N ALA A 52 0.42 -2.19 4.45
CA ALA A 52 0.80 -1.60 3.16
C ALA A 52 1.59 -0.31 3.33
N TYR A 53 1.15 0.59 4.21
CA TYR A 53 1.84 1.85 4.46
C TYR A 53 3.20 1.65 5.13
N ASP A 54 3.29 0.76 6.11
CA ASP A 54 4.56 0.47 6.77
C ASP A 54 5.56 -0.16 5.80
N ALA A 55 5.06 -1.08 4.96
CA ALA A 55 5.82 -1.67 3.87
C ALA A 55 6.26 -0.62 2.84
N TYR A 56 5.39 0.30 2.46
CA TYR A 56 5.71 1.35 1.49
C TYR A 56 6.79 2.28 2.04
N LEU A 57 6.68 2.71 3.30
CA LEU A 57 7.69 3.53 3.93
C LEU A 57 9.05 2.83 3.99
N LYS A 58 9.07 1.51 4.22
CA LYS A 58 10.29 0.72 4.35
C LYS A 58 10.91 0.31 3.01
N TYR A 59 10.09 -0.01 2.01
CA TYR A 59 10.53 -0.57 0.73
C TYR A 59 10.11 0.28 -0.48
N HIS A 60 9.80 1.57 -0.28
CA HIS A 60 9.55 2.50 -1.39
C HIS A 60 10.71 2.44 -2.39
N GLY A 61 10.38 2.48 -3.69
CA GLY A 61 11.34 2.30 -4.78
C GLY A 61 11.56 0.84 -5.19
N GLN A 62 11.08 -0.15 -4.42
CA GLN A 62 11.05 -1.55 -4.85
C GLN A 62 9.72 -1.93 -5.51
N ARG A 63 9.72 -3.02 -6.27
CA ARG A 63 8.49 -3.57 -6.86
C ARG A 63 7.72 -4.33 -5.79
N PHE A 64 6.39 -4.26 -5.89
CA PHE A 64 5.51 -4.96 -4.97
C PHE A 64 5.76 -6.48 -4.97
N GLU A 65 6.06 -7.08 -6.13
CA GLU A 65 6.27 -8.52 -6.24
C GLU A 65 7.48 -9.02 -5.44
N ASP A 66 8.54 -8.22 -5.34
CA ASP A 66 9.75 -8.56 -4.58
C ASP A 66 9.50 -8.53 -3.06
N VAL A 67 8.66 -7.60 -2.59
CA VAL A 67 8.36 -7.41 -1.16
C VAL A 67 7.18 -8.27 -0.70
N ALA A 68 6.25 -8.62 -1.59
CA ALA A 68 5.06 -9.42 -1.30
C ALA A 68 5.33 -10.70 -0.46
N PRO A 69 6.33 -11.55 -0.76
CA PRO A 69 6.60 -12.74 0.05
C PRO A 69 7.03 -12.39 1.48
N GLN A 70 7.80 -11.31 1.67
CA GLN A 70 8.20 -10.86 2.99
C GLN A 70 7.00 -10.30 3.77
N LEU A 71 6.14 -9.54 3.10
CA LEU A 71 4.92 -8.99 3.70
C LEU A 71 3.94 -10.09 4.12
N ARG A 72 3.89 -11.19 3.37
CA ARG A 72 3.11 -12.37 3.77
C ARG A 72 3.56 -12.90 5.11
N ASP A 73 4.85 -13.16 5.26
CA ASP A 73 5.41 -13.72 6.48
C ASP A 73 5.24 -12.78 7.68
N VAL A 74 5.36 -11.47 7.46
CA VAL A 74 5.06 -10.45 8.49
C VAL A 74 3.58 -10.47 8.86
N PHE A 75 2.69 -10.46 7.88
CA PHE A 75 1.25 -10.46 8.12
C PHE A 75 0.78 -11.71 8.88
N LEU A 76 1.19 -12.90 8.44
CA LEU A 76 0.81 -14.16 9.07
C LEU A 76 1.31 -14.25 10.51
N ARG A 77 2.47 -13.65 10.81
CA ARG A 77 3.05 -13.59 12.15
C ARG A 77 2.33 -12.60 13.05
N ASP A 78 2.06 -11.40 12.56
CA ASP A 78 1.55 -10.27 13.34
C ASP A 78 0.02 -10.30 13.49
N HIS A 79 -0.68 -10.85 12.48
CA HIS A 79 -2.13 -10.92 12.41
C HIS A 79 -2.67 -12.36 12.25
N PRO A 80 -2.33 -13.31 13.14
CA PRO A 80 -2.76 -14.70 13.02
C PRO A 80 -4.28 -14.89 13.21
N ARG A 81 -4.98 -13.88 13.76
CA ARG A 81 -6.44 -13.87 13.97
C ARG A 81 -7.20 -13.04 12.94
N SER A 82 -6.53 -12.58 11.88
CA SER A 82 -7.20 -11.79 10.86
C SER A 82 -8.27 -12.61 10.16
N ARG A 83 -9.41 -11.97 9.86
CA ARG A 83 -10.48 -12.59 9.07
C ARG A 83 -10.16 -12.65 7.57
N LEU A 84 -9.11 -11.95 7.15
CA LEU A 84 -8.69 -11.90 5.76
C LEU A 84 -7.58 -12.90 5.47
N ASP A 85 -7.73 -13.64 4.38
CA ASP A 85 -6.67 -14.48 3.81
C ASP A 85 -5.55 -13.64 3.20
N TRP A 86 -4.34 -14.20 3.14
CA TRP A 86 -3.19 -13.53 2.52
C TRP A 86 -3.49 -13.04 1.10
N LEU A 87 -4.26 -13.80 0.30
CA LEU A 87 -4.60 -13.36 -1.06
C LEU A 87 -5.43 -12.07 -1.05
N GLN A 88 -6.37 -11.94 -0.12
CA GLN A 88 -7.19 -10.73 0.04
C GLN A 88 -6.32 -9.56 0.50
N VAL A 89 -5.48 -9.81 1.50
CA VAL A 89 -4.52 -8.83 2.05
C VAL A 89 -3.57 -8.36 0.95
N ARG A 90 -3.06 -9.28 0.13
CA ARG A 90 -2.17 -8.95 -1.00
C ARG A 90 -2.85 -7.98 -1.96
N SER A 91 -4.13 -8.19 -2.30
CA SER A 91 -4.88 -7.30 -3.18
C SER A 91 -5.10 -5.91 -2.56
N VAL A 92 -5.37 -5.85 -1.25
CA VAL A 92 -5.50 -4.58 -0.50
C VAL A 92 -4.18 -3.82 -0.51
N VAL A 93 -3.09 -4.51 -0.14
CA VAL A 93 -1.75 -3.94 -0.09
C VAL A 93 -1.32 -3.47 -1.47
N GLN A 94 -1.55 -4.26 -2.52
CA GLN A 94 -1.22 -3.88 -3.88
C GLN A 94 -1.97 -2.62 -4.34
N ALA A 95 -3.27 -2.50 -4.03
CA ALA A 95 -4.04 -1.33 -4.41
C ALA A 95 -3.57 -0.06 -3.66
N ALA A 96 -3.26 -0.17 -2.37
CA ALA A 96 -2.61 0.91 -1.63
C ALA A 96 -1.24 1.25 -2.21
N TRP A 97 -0.42 0.25 -2.54
CA TRP A 97 0.91 0.43 -3.14
C TRP A 97 0.85 1.19 -4.46
N LEU A 98 -0.02 0.76 -5.38
CA LEU A 98 -0.21 1.38 -6.69
C LEU A 98 -0.68 2.83 -6.58
N ARG A 99 -1.50 3.14 -5.57
CA ARG A 99 -1.97 4.50 -5.31
C ARG A 99 -0.86 5.42 -4.80
N LEU A 100 0.07 4.87 -4.03
CA LEU A 100 1.18 5.61 -3.43
C LEU A 100 2.35 5.79 -4.39
N GLN A 101 2.49 4.87 -5.35
CA GLN A 101 3.46 5.03 -6.41
C GLN A 101 3.17 6.33 -7.17
N PRO A 102 4.18 7.17 -7.43
CA PRO A 102 4.00 8.31 -8.30
C PRO A 102 3.47 7.79 -9.63
N GLN A 103 2.25 8.20 -9.98
CA GLN A 103 1.76 7.99 -11.33
C GLN A 103 2.62 8.90 -12.21
N ASP A 104 3.65 8.32 -12.79
CA ASP A 104 4.42 8.92 -13.88
C ASP A 104 3.44 9.07 -15.06
N GLN A 105 2.62 10.11 -15.00
CA GLN A 105 1.86 10.61 -16.14
C GLN A 105 2.86 11.39 -16.98
N ASP A 106 3.38 10.71 -18.00
CA ASP A 106 4.05 11.28 -19.18
C ASP A 106 3.24 12.46 -19.77
#